data_AF-A0A947JD43-F1
#
_entry.id   AF-A0A947JD43-F1
#
_cell.length_a   1.000
_cell.length_b   1.000
_cell.length_c   1.000
_cell.angle_alpha   90.00
_cell.angle_beta   90.00
_cell.angle_gamma   90.00
#
_symmetry.space_group_name_H-M   'P 1'
#
loop_
_entity.id
_entity.type
_entity.pdbx_description
1 polymer ?
#
loop_
_entity_poly.entity_id
_entity_poly.type
_entity_poly.pdbx_seq_one_letter_code
_entity_poly.pdbx_strand_id
1 'polypeptide(L)'
;MREPPWHPGKSDSITAAQDENPPPATLVDKYKIINNNVCMFATTHVLASVVISQHTPSPWWAFFISLLSHYLLDLVPHGDKPIDEWIKRGSYFKRAITVFFTDIILITIFFFTLSQKMAFPSAPIFAAAIIGGMLPDVLWVIYELYKRYFEQFRVFRYPMVKSQLERILNHHRKIHNYIDSLVNKKITPSGLGVAIQILYLGLFIVLALYPF
;
A
#
# COMPACT_ATOMS: atom_id res chain seq x y z
N MET A 1 42.88 -62.74 43.37
CA MET A 1 42.10 -61.49 43.27
C MET A 1 41.00 -61.75 42.26
N ARG A 2 39.74 -61.73 42.71
CA ARG A 2 38.54 -61.93 41.88
C ARG A 2 37.77 -60.61 41.90
N GLU A 3 37.43 -60.08 40.73
CA GLU A 3 36.57 -58.90 40.63
C GLU A 3 35.11 -59.25 40.93
N PRO A 4 34.33 -58.34 41.55
CA PRO A 4 32.90 -58.54 41.78
C PRO A 4 32.06 -58.16 40.53
N PRO A 5 30.86 -58.76 40.37
CA PRO A 5 30.01 -58.54 39.20
C PRO A 5 29.25 -57.21 39.27
N TRP A 6 29.16 -56.56 38.11
CA TRP A 6 28.47 -55.31 37.83
C TRP A 6 26.95 -55.51 37.72
N HIS A 7 26.16 -54.67 38.40
CA HIS A 7 24.70 -54.60 38.28
C HIS A 7 24.28 -53.29 37.59
N PRO A 8 23.55 -53.32 36.46
CA PRO A 8 22.94 -52.12 35.89
C PRO A 8 21.69 -51.70 36.66
N GLY A 9 21.68 -50.46 37.12
CA GLY A 9 20.54 -49.80 37.75
C GLY A 9 19.38 -49.57 36.79
N LYS A 10 18.16 -49.76 37.31
CA LYS A 10 16.90 -49.40 36.65
C LYS A 10 16.85 -47.89 36.44
N SER A 11 16.65 -47.46 35.19
CA SER A 11 16.34 -46.08 34.85
C SER A 11 14.84 -45.83 35.03
N ASP A 12 14.51 -44.88 35.91
CA ASP A 12 13.16 -44.38 36.12
C ASP A 12 12.62 -43.72 34.85
N SER A 13 11.50 -44.25 34.34
CA SER A 13 10.75 -43.65 33.24
C SER A 13 9.93 -42.47 33.76
N ILE A 14 10.47 -41.26 33.64
CA ILE A 14 9.72 -40.02 33.85
C ILE A 14 8.80 -39.79 32.65
N THR A 15 7.51 -39.95 32.90
CA THR A 15 6.39 -39.47 32.07
C THR A 15 6.47 -37.96 31.89
N ALA A 16 6.81 -37.50 30.69
CA ALA A 16 6.59 -36.13 30.25
C ALA A 16 5.45 -36.13 29.23
N ALA A 17 4.24 -35.87 29.70
CA ALA A 17 3.10 -35.53 28.86
C ALA A 17 3.43 -34.22 28.13
N GLN A 18 3.43 -34.28 26.80
CA GLN A 18 3.55 -33.11 25.92
C GLN A 18 2.28 -32.28 26.05
N ASP A 19 2.34 -31.19 26.82
CA ASP A 19 1.39 -30.08 26.76
C ASP A 19 1.74 -29.25 25.52
N GLU A 20 1.18 -29.64 24.37
CA GLU A 20 1.30 -28.92 23.10
C GLU A 20 0.40 -27.69 23.09
N ASN A 21 0.73 -26.69 23.90
CA ASN A 21 0.29 -25.33 23.63
C ASN A 21 1.38 -24.63 22.80
N PRO A 22 1.14 -24.33 21.50
CA PRO A 22 2.12 -23.60 20.71
C PRO A 22 2.40 -22.25 21.38
N PRO A 23 3.67 -21.81 21.42
CA PRO A 23 4.04 -20.57 22.07
C PRO A 23 3.22 -19.41 21.48
N PRO A 24 2.75 -18.46 22.31
CA PRO A 24 1.94 -17.34 21.84
C PRO A 24 2.71 -16.60 20.74
N ALA A 25 2.07 -16.48 19.57
CA ALA A 25 2.65 -15.82 18.40
C ALA A 25 3.32 -14.51 18.81
N THR A 26 4.60 -14.38 18.50
CA THR A 26 5.38 -13.21 18.90
C THR A 26 4.73 -11.95 18.30
N LEU A 27 4.91 -10.79 18.92
CA LEU A 27 4.42 -9.52 18.34
C LEU A 27 4.87 -9.38 16.88
N VAL A 28 6.08 -9.86 16.56
CA VAL A 28 6.65 -9.91 15.20
C VAL A 28 5.79 -10.74 14.24
N ASP A 29 5.26 -11.89 14.68
CA ASP A 29 4.39 -12.74 13.86
C ASP A 29 2.99 -12.12 13.65
N LYS A 30 2.46 -11.43 14.66
CA LYS A 30 1.19 -10.67 14.54
C LYS A 30 1.27 -9.52 13.53
N TYR A 31 2.42 -8.88 13.39
CA TYR A 31 2.64 -7.84 12.36
C TYR A 31 2.86 -8.41 10.96
N LYS A 32 3.29 -9.67 10.85
CA LYS A 32 3.56 -10.35 9.57
C LYS A 32 2.28 -10.71 8.80
N ILE A 33 1.17 -10.96 9.52
CA ILE A 33 -0.12 -11.38 8.95
C ILE A 33 -0.96 -10.19 8.42
N ILE A 34 -0.61 -8.94 8.77
CA ILE A 34 -1.44 -7.76 8.46
C ILE A 34 -1.07 -7.07 7.13
N ASN A 35 0.08 -7.39 6.52
CA ASN A 35 0.63 -6.60 5.41
C ASN A 35 0.44 -7.27 4.05
N ASN A 36 -0.79 -7.29 3.54
CA ASN A 36 -1.07 -7.39 2.09
C ASN A 36 -1.70 -6.07 1.60
N ASN A 37 -1.13 -4.93 2.01
CA ASN A 37 -1.59 -3.64 1.51
C ASN A 37 -0.80 -3.36 0.24
N VAL A 38 -1.44 -3.67 -0.88
CA VAL A 38 -1.02 -3.30 -2.22
C VAL A 38 -1.12 -1.78 -2.29
N CYS A 39 -0.06 -1.13 -2.77
CA CYS A 39 0.00 0.33 -2.87
C CYS A 39 0.52 0.63 -4.27
N MET A 40 -0.38 1.05 -5.15
CA MET A 40 0.04 1.59 -6.43
C MET A 40 0.83 2.89 -6.19
N PHE A 41 1.77 3.19 -7.07
CA PHE A 41 2.49 4.45 -7.06
C PHE A 41 1.52 5.65 -7.10
N ALA A 42 1.72 6.61 -6.19
CA ALA A 42 0.97 7.86 -6.12
C ALA A 42 1.04 8.64 -7.43
N THR A 43 2.12 8.47 -8.21
CA THR A 43 2.27 9.05 -9.54
C THR A 43 1.09 8.74 -10.44
N THR A 44 0.58 7.51 -10.45
CA THR A 44 -0.51 7.09 -11.35
C THR A 44 -1.84 7.74 -10.96
N HIS A 45 -2.14 7.82 -9.66
CA HIS A 45 -3.35 8.46 -9.16
C HIS A 45 -3.33 9.98 -9.39
N VAL A 46 -2.18 10.60 -9.14
CA VAL A 46 -1.98 12.03 -9.40
C VAL A 46 -2.16 12.31 -10.89
N LEU A 47 -1.53 11.52 -11.75
CA LEU A 47 -1.61 11.65 -13.19
C LEU A 47 -3.06 11.58 -13.71
N ALA A 48 -3.80 10.57 -13.28
CA ALA A 48 -5.21 10.42 -13.63
C ALA A 48 -6.04 11.62 -13.14
N SER A 49 -5.76 12.11 -11.93
CA SER A 49 -6.41 13.29 -11.36
C SER A 49 -6.14 14.56 -12.19
N VAL A 50 -4.91 14.73 -12.70
CA VAL A 50 -4.58 15.84 -13.61
C VAL A 50 -5.46 15.79 -14.85
N VAL A 51 -5.57 14.64 -15.51
CA VAL A 51 -6.40 14.51 -16.71
C VAL A 51 -7.88 14.72 -16.42
N ILE A 52 -8.39 14.13 -15.34
CA ILE A 52 -9.79 14.32 -14.90
C ILE A 52 -10.06 15.82 -14.68
N SER A 53 -9.13 16.55 -14.08
CA SER A 53 -9.28 17.99 -13.83
C SER A 53 -9.47 18.79 -15.12
N GLN A 54 -8.85 18.39 -16.23
CA GLN A 54 -8.98 19.08 -17.52
C GLN A 54 -10.35 18.91 -18.17
N HIS A 55 -11.02 17.80 -17.87
CA HIS A 55 -12.29 17.43 -18.48
C HIS A 55 -13.49 17.62 -17.56
N THR A 56 -13.29 18.26 -16.40
CA THR A 56 -14.34 18.40 -15.40
C THR A 56 -14.70 19.87 -15.17
N PRO A 57 -15.99 20.24 -15.23
CA PRO A 57 -16.40 21.65 -15.15
C PRO A 57 -16.46 22.21 -13.73
N SER A 58 -16.42 21.38 -12.68
CA SER A 58 -16.55 21.84 -11.29
C SER A 58 -15.59 21.12 -10.34
N PRO A 59 -15.14 21.80 -9.24
CA PRO A 59 -14.28 21.18 -8.24
C PRO A 59 -14.92 19.96 -7.58
N TRP A 60 -16.23 20.00 -7.33
CA TRP A 60 -16.97 18.89 -6.73
C TRP A 60 -16.90 17.63 -7.58
N TRP A 61 -17.20 17.75 -8.88
CA TRP A 61 -17.09 16.62 -9.80
C TRP A 61 -15.64 16.14 -9.92
N ALA A 62 -14.67 17.07 -9.94
CA ALA A 62 -13.27 16.72 -10.10
C ALA A 62 -12.77 15.88 -8.92
N PHE A 63 -13.19 16.24 -7.70
CA PHE A 63 -12.91 15.46 -6.49
C PHE A 63 -13.52 14.06 -6.56
N PHE A 64 -14.83 13.94 -6.79
CA PHE A 64 -15.51 12.63 -6.74
C PHE A 64 -15.12 11.70 -7.89
N ILE A 65 -14.91 12.22 -9.09
CA ILE A 65 -14.45 11.42 -10.24
C ILE A 65 -13.00 10.98 -10.02
N SER A 66 -12.13 11.82 -9.49
CA SER A 66 -10.75 11.42 -9.17
C SER A 66 -10.69 10.42 -8.03
N LEU A 67 -11.52 10.58 -7.00
CA LEU A 67 -11.67 9.59 -5.92
C LEU A 67 -12.17 8.25 -6.45
N LEU A 68 -13.15 8.25 -7.36
CA LEU A 68 -13.61 7.02 -8.01
C LEU A 68 -12.50 6.39 -8.87
N SER A 69 -11.79 7.22 -9.64
CA SER A 69 -10.66 6.78 -10.46
C SER A 69 -9.56 6.14 -9.65
N HIS A 70 -9.31 6.59 -8.41
CA HIS A 70 -8.36 5.95 -7.52
C HIS A 70 -8.69 4.47 -7.33
N TYR A 71 -9.92 4.16 -6.91
CA TYR A 71 -10.38 2.79 -6.75
C TYR A 71 -10.37 2.00 -8.07
N LEU A 72 -10.69 2.63 -9.20
CA LEU A 72 -10.67 1.98 -10.51
C LEU A 72 -9.25 1.63 -10.98
N LEU A 73 -8.27 2.46 -10.67
CA LEU A 73 -6.87 2.21 -11.02
C LEU A 73 -6.25 1.17 -10.10
N ASP A 74 -6.67 1.13 -8.83
CA ASP A 74 -6.29 0.06 -7.90
C ASP A 74 -6.80 -1.32 -8.33
N LEU A 75 -7.83 -1.41 -9.18
CA LEU A 75 -8.26 -2.70 -9.73
C LEU A 75 -7.23 -3.29 -10.70
N VAL A 76 -6.42 -2.43 -11.35
CA VAL A 76 -5.47 -2.86 -12.36
C VAL A 76 -4.26 -3.43 -11.63
N PRO A 77 -3.86 -4.70 -11.87
CA PRO A 77 -2.67 -5.26 -11.24
C PRO A 77 -1.48 -4.31 -11.46
N HIS A 78 -0.87 -3.83 -10.38
CA HIS A 78 0.09 -2.72 -10.44
C HIS A 78 1.55 -3.19 -10.29
N GLY A 79 1.77 -4.51 -10.17
CA GLY A 79 3.10 -5.11 -10.21
C GLY A 79 4.05 -4.67 -9.09
N ASP A 80 3.51 -4.06 -8.03
CA ASP A 80 4.22 -3.48 -6.89
C ASP A 80 4.68 -4.52 -5.85
N LYS A 81 4.13 -5.74 -5.90
CA LYS A 81 4.49 -6.86 -4.98
C LYS A 81 6.01 -7.06 -4.80
N PRO A 82 6.85 -7.09 -5.86
CA PRO A 82 8.30 -7.24 -5.69
C PRO A 82 8.93 -6.06 -4.95
N ILE A 83 8.37 -4.86 -5.09
CA ILE A 83 8.81 -3.64 -4.41
C ILE A 83 8.40 -3.68 -2.94
N ASP A 84 7.17 -4.07 -2.63
CA ASP A 84 6.73 -4.29 -1.25
C ASP A 84 7.57 -5.36 -0.55
N GLU A 85 7.81 -6.50 -1.20
CA GLU A 85 8.73 -7.54 -0.71
C GLU A 85 10.16 -7.02 -0.53
N TRP A 86 10.63 -6.14 -1.41
CA TRP A 86 11.93 -5.50 -1.27
C TRP A 86 11.94 -4.54 -0.09
N ILE A 87 10.91 -3.71 0.11
CA ILE A 87 10.80 -2.80 1.26
C ILE A 87 10.85 -3.62 2.57
N LYS A 88 10.07 -4.71 2.65
CA LYS A 88 9.98 -5.61 3.81
C LYS A 88 11.30 -6.33 4.14
N ARG A 89 12.11 -6.67 3.13
CA ARG A 89 13.39 -7.40 3.31
C ARG A 89 14.53 -6.55 3.89
N GLY A 90 14.35 -5.24 4.10
CA GLY A 90 15.41 -4.37 4.58
C GLY A 90 14.95 -3.41 5.67
N SER A 91 15.62 -2.26 5.75
CA SER A 91 15.13 -1.17 6.58
C SER A 91 13.85 -0.61 5.96
N TYR A 92 12.71 -1.14 6.38
CA TYR A 92 11.37 -0.77 5.89
C TYR A 92 11.22 0.74 5.73
N PHE A 93 11.61 1.49 6.78
CA PHE A 93 11.50 2.95 6.78
C PHE A 93 12.37 3.61 5.70
N LYS A 94 13.66 3.24 5.60
CA LYS A 94 14.56 3.82 4.59
C LYS A 94 14.08 3.50 3.17
N ARG A 95 13.69 2.25 2.91
CA ARG A 95 13.24 1.79 1.60
C ARG A 95 11.89 2.40 1.19
N ALA A 96 10.94 2.47 2.11
CA ALA A 96 9.65 3.14 1.89
C ALA A 96 9.85 4.64 1.58
N ILE A 97 10.74 5.31 2.32
CA ILE A 97 11.11 6.70 2.04
C ILE A 97 11.72 6.85 0.65
N THR A 98 12.62 5.96 0.25
CA THR A 98 13.22 5.99 -1.10
C THR A 98 12.15 5.88 -2.19
N VAL A 99 11.21 4.95 -2.05
CA VAL A 99 10.11 4.78 -3.02
C VAL A 99 9.25 6.05 -3.06
N PHE A 100 8.86 6.58 -1.90
CA PHE A 100 8.06 7.80 -1.79
C PHE A 100 8.73 9.03 -2.44
N PHE A 101 10.03 9.26 -2.17
CA PHE A 101 10.75 10.36 -2.80
C PHE A 101 10.93 10.18 -4.30
N THR A 102 11.13 8.95 -4.76
CA THR A 102 11.17 8.65 -6.19
C THR A 102 9.85 9.03 -6.85
N ASP A 103 8.72 8.69 -6.22
CA ASP A 103 7.39 9.02 -6.69
C ASP A 103 7.16 10.54 -6.76
N ILE A 104 7.56 11.29 -5.72
CA ILE A 104 7.48 12.76 -5.73
C ILE A 104 8.30 13.37 -6.86
N ILE A 105 9.52 12.87 -7.09
CA ILE A 105 10.37 13.36 -8.18
C ILE A 105 9.69 13.11 -9.53
N LEU A 106 9.12 11.92 -9.74
CA LEU A 106 8.39 11.59 -10.97
C LEU A 106 7.17 12.48 -11.17
N ILE A 107 6.35 12.68 -10.14
CA ILE A 107 5.21 13.61 -10.16
C ILE A 107 5.67 15.03 -10.50
N THR A 108 6.79 15.48 -9.93
CA THR A 108 7.31 16.84 -10.14
C THR A 108 7.79 17.04 -11.58
N ILE A 109 8.58 16.10 -12.10
CA ILE A 109 9.03 16.12 -13.50
C ILE A 109 7.82 16.12 -14.43
N PHE A 110 6.83 15.28 -14.13
CA PHE A 110 5.63 15.17 -14.92
C PHE A 110 4.80 16.46 -14.91
N PHE A 111 4.59 17.05 -13.73
CA PHE A 111 3.88 18.32 -13.61
C PHE A 111 4.60 19.46 -14.35
N PHE A 112 5.92 19.54 -14.20
CA PHE A 112 6.75 20.51 -14.91
C PHE A 112 6.61 20.35 -16.43
N THR A 113 6.73 19.14 -16.96
CA THR A 113 6.60 18.89 -18.40
C THR A 113 5.20 19.19 -18.93
N LEU A 114 4.13 18.81 -18.21
CA LEU A 114 2.77 19.17 -18.59
C LEU A 114 2.53 20.67 -18.57
N SER A 115 3.06 21.39 -17.58
CA SER A 115 2.89 22.86 -17.48
C SER A 115 3.38 23.62 -18.70
N GLN A 116 4.30 23.04 -19.47
CA GLN A 116 4.82 23.65 -20.69
C GLN A 116 3.94 23.41 -21.91
N LYS A 117 2.97 22.47 -21.83
CA LYS A 117 2.23 21.95 -22.99
C LYS A 117 0.72 22.06 -22.88
N MET A 118 0.20 22.16 -21.66
CA MET A 118 -1.23 22.28 -21.44
C MET A 118 -1.54 23.43 -20.49
N ALA A 119 -2.61 24.16 -20.82
CA ALA A 119 -3.23 25.04 -19.86
C ALA A 119 -3.89 24.20 -18.76
N PHE A 120 -3.56 24.49 -17.51
CA PHE A 120 -4.28 23.89 -16.40
C PHE A 120 -5.67 24.50 -16.26
N PRO A 121 -6.67 23.72 -15.79
CA PRO A 121 -7.94 24.28 -15.40
C PRO A 121 -7.76 25.24 -14.21
N SER A 122 -8.85 25.87 -13.77
CA SER A 122 -8.80 26.73 -12.59
C SER A 122 -8.22 25.99 -11.38
N ALA A 123 -7.42 26.69 -10.58
CA ALA A 123 -6.75 26.11 -9.41
C ALA A 123 -7.68 25.31 -8.47
N PRO A 124 -8.95 25.72 -8.23
CA PRO A 124 -9.88 24.93 -7.42
C PRO A 124 -10.24 23.57 -8.04
N ILE A 125 -10.42 23.49 -9.36
CA ILE A 125 -10.73 22.22 -10.05
C ILE A 125 -9.53 21.29 -9.98
N PHE A 126 -8.35 21.83 -10.28
CA PHE A 126 -7.08 21.10 -10.20
C PHE A 126 -6.82 20.53 -8.80
N ALA A 127 -6.88 21.39 -7.77
CA ALA A 127 -6.64 20.99 -6.40
C ALA A 127 -7.66 19.94 -5.92
N ALA A 128 -8.95 20.12 -6.25
CA ALA A 128 -9.99 19.18 -5.87
C ALA A 128 -9.78 17.79 -6.49
N ALA A 129 -9.34 17.72 -7.75
CA ALA A 129 -8.99 16.46 -8.40
C ALA A 129 -7.84 15.74 -7.68
N ILE A 130 -6.73 16.45 -7.44
CA ILE A 130 -5.55 15.89 -6.77
C ILE A 130 -5.91 15.41 -5.35
N ILE A 131 -6.63 16.23 -4.59
CA ILE A 131 -7.08 15.86 -3.25
C ILE A 131 -7.96 14.62 -3.31
N GLY A 132 -8.93 14.56 -4.25
CA GLY A 132 -9.81 13.40 -4.41
C GLY A 132 -9.07 12.11 -4.75
N GLY A 133 -8.14 12.16 -5.71
CA GLY A 133 -7.40 10.98 -6.16
C GLY A 133 -6.33 10.50 -5.17
N MET A 134 -5.80 11.38 -4.32
CA MET A 134 -4.79 11.01 -3.30
C MET A 134 -5.40 10.71 -1.92
N LEU A 135 -6.67 11.06 -1.69
CA LEU A 135 -7.28 10.99 -0.36
C LEU A 135 -7.15 9.60 0.29
N PRO A 136 -7.45 8.48 -0.40
CA PRO A 136 -7.36 7.16 0.24
C PRO A 136 -5.92 6.82 0.67
N ASP A 137 -4.93 7.06 -0.17
CA ASP A 137 -3.50 6.83 0.14
C ASP A 137 -3.03 7.67 1.32
N VAL A 138 -3.36 8.97 1.30
CA VAL A 138 -2.97 9.90 2.37
C VAL A 138 -3.59 9.48 3.69
N LEU A 139 -4.88 9.09 3.70
CA LEU A 139 -5.54 8.59 4.91
C LEU A 139 -4.89 7.31 5.43
N TRP A 140 -4.49 6.40 4.53
CA TRP A 140 -3.79 5.18 4.89
C TRP A 140 -2.42 5.47 5.51
N VAL A 141 -1.60 6.32 4.87
CA VAL A 141 -0.28 6.71 5.39
C VAL A 141 -0.40 7.39 6.75
N ILE A 142 -1.33 8.34 6.90
CA ILE A 142 -1.57 9.04 8.17
C ILE A 142 -1.94 8.04 9.26
N TYR A 143 -2.79 7.06 8.98
CA TYR A 143 -3.15 6.05 9.94
C TYR A 143 -1.98 5.15 10.33
N GLU A 144 -1.16 4.70 9.38
CA GLU A 144 0.02 3.88 9.69
C GLU A 144 1.07 4.67 10.48
N LEU A 145 1.27 5.95 10.18
CA LEU A 145 2.11 6.85 10.99
C LEU A 145 1.55 7.04 12.39
N TYR A 146 0.23 7.28 12.51
CA TYR A 146 -0.44 7.41 13.80
C TYR A 146 -0.26 6.14 14.64
N LYS A 147 -0.52 4.97 14.04
CA LYS A 147 -0.35 3.67 14.67
C LYS A 147 1.08 3.43 15.13
N ARG A 148 2.07 3.74 14.28
CA ARG A 148 3.48 3.48 14.59
C ARG A 148 4.04 4.40 15.66
N TYR A 149 3.77 5.69 15.56
CA TYR A 149 4.41 6.68 16.43
C TYR A 149 3.57 6.99 17.67
N PHE A 150 2.24 7.08 17.55
CA PHE A 150 1.40 7.56 18.65
C PHE A 150 0.81 6.43 19.51
N GLU A 151 0.50 5.25 18.96
CA GLU A 151 0.03 4.14 19.81
C GLU A 151 1.13 3.60 20.73
N GLN A 152 2.39 3.77 20.36
CA GLN A 152 3.53 3.42 21.22
C GLN A 152 3.57 4.31 22.48
N PHE A 153 3.12 5.56 22.40
CA PHE A 153 2.97 6.44 23.54
C PHE A 153 1.55 6.32 24.11
N ARG A 154 1.38 5.46 25.13
CA ARG A 154 0.13 5.18 25.88
C ARG A 154 -0.69 6.41 26.34
N VAL A 155 -0.17 7.63 26.18
CA VAL A 155 -0.76 8.91 26.59
C VAL A 155 -1.80 9.41 25.58
N PHE A 156 -1.66 9.12 24.28
CA PHE A 156 -2.55 9.63 23.23
C PHE A 156 -3.63 8.62 22.84
N ARG A 157 -4.56 8.35 23.77
CA ARG A 157 -5.77 7.56 23.52
C ARG A 157 -6.88 8.48 22.96
N TYR A 158 -6.93 8.67 21.65
CA TYR A 158 -8.11 9.26 20.98
C TYR A 158 -8.98 8.16 20.38
N PRO A 159 -9.78 7.44 21.20
CA PRO A 159 -10.57 6.30 20.74
C PRO A 159 -11.56 6.68 19.62
N MET A 160 -12.03 7.93 19.60
CA MET A 160 -12.98 8.40 18.61
C MET A 160 -12.35 8.58 17.22
N VAL A 161 -11.21 9.29 17.11
CA VAL A 161 -10.52 9.49 15.82
C VAL A 161 -10.02 8.16 15.27
N LYS A 162 -9.47 7.32 16.15
CA LYS A 162 -9.02 5.97 15.79
C LYS A 162 -10.16 5.13 15.23
N SER A 163 -11.31 5.06 15.90
CA SER A 163 -12.43 4.23 15.45
C SER A 163 -13.00 4.66 14.09
N GLN A 164 -13.03 5.97 13.80
CA GLN A 164 -13.49 6.46 12.50
C GLN A 164 -12.50 6.14 11.38
N LEU A 165 -11.19 6.40 11.60
CA LEU A 165 -10.14 6.05 10.63
C LEU A 165 -10.10 4.55 10.37
N GLU A 166 -10.19 3.72 11.41
CA GLU A 166 -10.24 2.27 11.28
C GLU A 166 -11.47 1.82 10.48
N ARG A 167 -12.65 2.43 10.69
CA ARG A 167 -13.83 2.12 9.89
C ARG A 167 -13.63 2.44 8.43
N ILE A 168 -13.12 3.64 8.11
CA ILE A 168 -12.86 4.08 6.73
C ILE A 168 -11.84 3.16 6.07
N LEU A 169 -10.72 2.87 6.74
CA LEU A 169 -9.65 2.05 6.20
C LEU A 169 -10.03 0.58 6.09
N ASN A 170 -10.81 0.06 7.04
CA ASN A 170 -11.36 -1.29 6.92
C ASN A 170 -12.34 -1.39 5.75
N HIS A 171 -13.11 -0.33 5.48
CA HIS A 171 -13.99 -0.28 4.33
C HIS A 171 -13.19 -0.25 3.02
N HIS A 172 -12.21 0.65 2.92
CA HIS A 172 -11.27 0.72 1.79
C HIS A 172 -10.59 -0.64 1.54
N ARG A 173 -10.06 -1.29 2.59
CA ARG A 173 -9.41 -2.60 2.48
C ARG A 173 -10.37 -3.71 2.06
N LYS A 174 -11.62 -3.71 2.55
CA LYS A 174 -12.64 -4.68 2.12
C LYS A 174 -12.96 -4.52 0.64
N ILE A 175 -13.11 -3.28 0.18
CA ILE A 175 -13.34 -2.95 -1.23
C ILE A 175 -12.16 -3.46 -2.08
N HIS A 176 -10.93 -3.13 -1.67
CA HIS A 176 -9.71 -3.56 -2.37
C HIS A 176 -9.61 -5.09 -2.43
N ASN A 177 -9.75 -5.79 -1.30
CA ASN A 177 -9.67 -7.25 -1.26
C ASN A 177 -10.79 -7.92 -2.07
N TYR A 178 -12.00 -7.38 -2.04
CA TYR A 178 -13.11 -7.88 -2.84
C TYR A 178 -12.78 -7.78 -4.33
N ILE A 179 -12.30 -6.62 -4.77
CA ILE A 179 -11.88 -6.38 -6.14
C ILE A 179 -10.72 -7.30 -6.55
N ASP A 180 -9.67 -7.37 -5.73
CA ASP A 180 -8.51 -8.22 -5.99
C ASP A 180 -8.94 -9.67 -6.21
N SER A 181 -9.94 -10.13 -5.46
CA SER A 181 -10.49 -11.48 -5.59
C SER A 181 -11.26 -11.70 -6.91
N LEU A 182 -11.81 -10.63 -7.50
CA LEU A 182 -12.45 -10.67 -8.82
C LEU A 182 -11.40 -10.74 -9.94
N VAL A 183 -10.30 -9.99 -9.80
CA VAL A 183 -9.26 -9.85 -10.84
C VAL A 183 -8.26 -11.01 -10.83
N ASN A 184 -7.77 -11.43 -9.66
CA ASN A 184 -6.73 -12.46 -9.53
C ASN A 184 -7.21 -13.89 -9.86
N LYS A 185 -8.50 -14.12 -10.12
CA LYS A 185 -9.00 -15.46 -10.48
C LYS A 185 -8.63 -15.93 -11.89
N LYS A 186 -8.11 -15.07 -12.77
CA LYS A 186 -7.92 -15.43 -14.20
C LYS A 186 -6.63 -14.99 -14.88
N ILE A 187 -5.80 -14.12 -14.30
CA ILE A 187 -4.66 -13.51 -15.01
C ILE A 187 -3.41 -13.56 -14.13
N THR A 188 -2.28 -14.04 -14.68
CA THR A 188 -0.97 -14.01 -14.01
C THR A 188 -0.54 -12.55 -13.78
N PRO A 189 -0.41 -12.06 -12.53
CA PRO A 189 -0.69 -10.64 -12.24
C PRO A 189 0.49 -9.69 -12.46
N SER A 190 1.73 -10.18 -12.52
CA SER A 190 2.90 -9.30 -12.51
C SER A 190 3.27 -8.76 -13.89
N GLY A 191 3.22 -9.59 -14.95
CA GLY A 191 3.65 -9.18 -16.29
C GLY A 191 2.66 -8.25 -16.99
N LEU A 192 1.37 -8.60 -16.98
CA LEU A 192 0.33 -7.82 -17.65
C LEU A 192 0.14 -6.44 -16.98
N GLY A 193 0.20 -6.40 -15.66
CA GLY A 193 0.06 -5.17 -14.89
C GLY A 193 1.14 -4.14 -15.17
N VAL A 194 2.40 -4.59 -15.10
CA VAL A 194 3.56 -3.78 -15.47
C VAL A 194 3.49 -3.35 -16.93
N ALA A 195 3.07 -4.24 -17.85
CA ALA A 195 2.90 -3.88 -19.26
C ALA A 195 1.84 -2.80 -19.45
N ILE A 196 0.70 -2.88 -18.77
CA ILE A 196 -0.37 -1.87 -18.84
C ILE A 196 0.12 -0.53 -18.28
N GLN A 197 0.84 -0.52 -17.15
CA GLN A 197 1.41 0.69 -16.58
C GLN A 197 2.47 1.32 -17.49
N ILE A 198 3.36 0.52 -18.08
CA ILE A 198 4.34 1.00 -19.07
C ILE A 198 3.63 1.56 -20.30
N LEU A 199 2.55 0.91 -20.75
CA LEU A 199 1.78 1.36 -21.91
C LEU A 199 1.04 2.66 -21.62
N TYR A 200 0.43 2.80 -20.44
CA TYR A 200 -0.18 4.05 -19.99
C TYR A 200 0.86 5.16 -19.82
N LEU A 201 1.97 4.89 -19.15
CA LEU A 201 3.07 5.85 -18.98
C LEU A 201 3.66 6.26 -20.34
N GLY A 202 3.88 5.30 -21.23
CA GLY A 202 4.39 5.52 -22.58
C GLY A 202 3.41 6.32 -23.44
N LEU A 203 2.12 5.99 -23.41
CA LEU A 203 1.06 6.77 -24.06
C LEU A 203 1.04 8.20 -23.53
N PHE A 204 1.13 8.38 -22.21
CA PHE A 204 1.21 9.69 -21.60
C PHE A 204 2.47 10.46 -22.00
N ILE A 205 3.63 9.81 -22.06
CA ILE A 205 4.87 10.43 -22.54
C ILE A 205 4.71 10.85 -24.01
N VAL A 206 4.11 10.02 -24.86
CA VAL A 206 3.87 10.35 -26.27
C VAL A 206 2.92 11.53 -26.40
N LEU A 207 1.79 11.52 -25.68
CA LEU A 207 0.85 12.65 -25.63
C LEU A 207 1.51 13.92 -25.07
N ALA A 208 2.38 13.77 -24.07
CA ALA A 208 3.17 14.86 -23.52
C ALA A 208 4.36 15.24 -24.41
N LEU A 209 4.72 14.51 -25.47
CA LEU A 209 5.79 14.88 -26.40
C LEU A 209 5.26 15.50 -27.69
N TYR A 210 4.04 15.14 -28.10
CA TYR A 210 3.38 15.71 -29.26
C TYR A 210 2.79 17.10 -28.96
N PRO A 211 3.14 18.15 -29.73
CA PRO A 211 2.43 19.43 -29.67
C PRO A 211 1.08 19.29 -30.38
N PHE A 212 0.00 19.57 -29.66
CA PHE A 212 -1.33 19.81 -30.24
C PHE A 212 -1.57 21.31 -30.35
#